data_AF-A0A1Y6C9K5-F1
#
_entry.id   AF-A0A1Y6C9K5-F1
#
_cell.length_a   1.000
_cell.length_b   1.000
_cell.length_c   1.000
_cell.angle_alpha   90.00
_cell.angle_beta   90.00
_cell.angle_gamma   90.00
#
_symmetry.space_group_name_H-M   'P 1'
#
loop_
_entity.id
_entity.type
_entity.pdbx_description
1 polymer ?
#
loop_
_entity_poly.entity_id
_entity_poly.type
_entity_poly.pdbx_seq_one_letter_code
_entity_poly.pdbx_strand_id
1 'polypeptide(L)'
;MKELADGIDRVLRAAQMKGSSDFTLGFADTGLTVHANFAPRSEAEPRLEAHMTLRKYSQKADQWFGLCLSPATGAIRFGKKVVFPWKFDGKMNQMANQLGKSPKSESTARQGPKLGRNDPCHCGSGKKYKKCHLAADGG
;
A
#
# COMPACT_ATOMS: atom_id res chain seq x y z
N MET A 1 21.66 8.31 -13.24
CA MET A 1 21.86 9.21 -12.08
C MET A 1 20.77 10.27 -11.92
N LYS A 2 20.29 10.91 -12.99
CA LYS A 2 19.24 11.95 -12.90
C LYS A 2 17.95 11.49 -12.19
N GLU A 3 17.47 10.28 -12.49
CA GLU A 3 16.27 9.70 -11.86
C GLU A 3 16.37 9.56 -10.33
N LEU A 4 17.57 9.24 -9.82
CA LEU A 4 17.79 9.13 -8.37
C LEU A 4 17.74 10.50 -7.68
N ALA A 5 18.41 11.49 -8.26
CA ALA A 5 18.42 12.85 -7.71
C ALA A 5 17.01 13.46 -7.72
N ASP A 6 16.32 13.38 -8.87
CA ASP A 6 14.95 13.87 -9.01
C ASP A 6 13.98 13.14 -8.04
N GLY A 7 14.20 11.83 -7.83
CA GLY A 7 13.45 11.01 -6.87
C GLY A 7 13.63 11.46 -5.42
N ILE A 8 14.87 11.75 -5.02
CA ILE A 8 15.20 12.26 -3.69
C ILE A 8 14.53 13.63 -3.47
N ASP A 9 14.68 14.55 -4.41
CA ASP A 9 14.09 15.89 -4.32
C ASP A 9 12.57 15.85 -4.21
N ARG A 10 11.93 14.94 -4.94
CA ARG A 10 10.47 14.74 -4.86
C ARG A 10 10.07 14.22 -3.48
N VAL A 11 10.78 13.24 -2.94
CA VAL A 11 10.45 12.63 -1.65
C VAL A 11 10.68 13.60 -0.49
N LEU A 12 11.77 14.37 -0.51
CA LEU A 12 12.01 15.39 0.52
C LEU A 12 10.91 16.45 0.54
N ARG A 13 10.56 17.01 -0.63
CA ARG A 13 9.48 18.00 -0.76
C ARG A 13 8.12 17.44 -0.31
N ALA A 14 7.78 16.23 -0.74
CA ALA A 14 6.52 15.60 -0.35
C ALA A 14 6.47 15.30 1.17
N ALA A 15 7.58 14.89 1.78
CA ALA A 15 7.66 14.62 3.21
C ALA A 15 7.57 15.90 4.05
N GLN A 16 8.11 17.04 3.58
CA GLN A 16 7.91 18.33 4.25
C GLN A 16 6.42 18.73 4.28
N MET A 17 5.69 18.46 3.19
CA MET A 17 4.27 18.81 3.08
C MET A 17 3.33 17.85 3.83
N LYS A 18 3.64 16.55 3.81
CA LYS A 18 2.73 15.47 4.27
C LYS A 18 3.24 14.71 5.51
N GLY A 19 4.36 15.14 6.08
CA GLY A 19 5.04 14.49 7.21
C GLY A 19 5.86 13.25 6.83
N SER A 20 5.50 12.53 5.76
CA SER A 20 6.30 11.42 5.23
C SER A 20 6.12 11.19 3.74
N SER A 21 7.14 10.67 3.08
CA SER A 21 7.09 10.22 1.69
C SER A 21 8.18 9.19 1.42
N ASP A 22 8.05 8.44 0.33
CA ASP A 22 8.99 7.44 -0.10
C ASP A 22 9.05 7.28 -1.63
N PHE A 23 10.17 6.74 -2.10
CA PHE A 23 10.31 6.24 -3.46
C PHE A 23 11.11 4.96 -3.46
N THR A 24 11.03 4.20 -4.56
CA THR A 24 11.76 2.95 -4.72
C THR A 24 12.26 2.81 -6.15
N LEU A 25 13.51 2.40 -6.29
CA LEU A 25 14.13 1.99 -7.56
C LEU A 25 14.46 0.50 -7.48
N GLY A 26 13.97 -0.26 -8.45
CA GLY A 26 14.32 -1.67 -8.62
C GLY A 26 15.43 -1.84 -9.65
N PHE A 27 16.29 -2.81 -9.41
CA PHE A 27 17.34 -3.29 -10.32
C PHE A 27 17.16 -4.81 -10.50
N ALA A 28 17.95 -5.43 -11.38
CA ALA A 28 17.76 -6.84 -11.73
C ALA A 28 17.82 -7.81 -10.53
N ASP A 29 18.78 -7.60 -9.63
CA ASP A 29 19.06 -8.46 -8.47
C ASP A 29 18.93 -7.72 -7.12
N THR A 30 18.63 -6.41 -7.17
CA THR A 30 18.56 -5.57 -5.99
C THR A 30 17.62 -4.38 -6.14
N GLY A 31 17.59 -3.48 -5.15
CA GLY A 31 16.80 -2.27 -5.18
C GLY A 31 17.14 -1.34 -4.03
N LEU A 32 16.68 -0.09 -4.17
CA LEU A 32 16.83 0.96 -3.19
C LEU A 32 15.46 1.53 -2.85
N THR A 33 15.10 1.51 -1.58
CA THR A 33 13.93 2.24 -1.05
C THR A 33 14.42 3.43 -0.22
N VAL A 34 13.94 4.63 -0.54
CA VAL A 34 14.26 5.84 0.23
C VAL A 34 13.00 6.32 0.91
N HIS A 35 13.04 6.47 2.24
CA HIS A 35 12.00 7.13 3.02
C HIS A 35 12.49 8.49 3.49
N ALA A 36 11.62 9.48 3.51
CA ALA A 36 11.83 10.73 4.25
C ALA A 36 10.66 10.93 5.21
N ASN A 37 10.97 11.10 6.49
CA ASN A 37 9.98 11.33 7.54
C ASN A 37 10.64 11.91 8.80
N PHE A 38 9.81 12.47 9.70
CA PHE A 38 10.23 13.02 10.99
C PHE A 38 10.07 12.04 12.17
N ALA A 39 9.57 10.82 11.93
CA ALA A 39 9.31 9.83 12.98
C ALA A 39 10.61 9.36 13.66
N PRO A 40 10.59 9.04 14.97
CA PRO A 40 11.77 8.52 15.66
C PRO A 40 12.28 7.23 15.03
N ARG A 41 13.56 6.90 15.25
CA ARG A 41 14.21 5.73 14.63
C ARG A 41 13.50 4.42 14.97
N SER A 42 12.98 4.29 16.19
CA SER A 42 12.19 3.13 16.66
C SER A 42 10.96 2.84 15.81
N GLU A 43 10.38 3.85 15.17
CA GLU A 43 9.21 3.71 14.29
C GLU A 43 9.60 3.69 12.81
N ALA A 44 10.54 4.57 12.41
CA ALA A 44 10.94 4.73 11.02
C ALA A 44 11.72 3.51 10.49
N GLU A 45 12.57 2.91 11.32
CA GLU A 45 13.41 1.77 10.95
C GLU A 45 12.60 0.51 10.59
N PRO A 46 11.67 0.01 11.44
CA PRO A 46 10.85 -1.15 11.09
C PRO A 46 9.91 -0.87 9.91
N ARG A 47 9.43 0.38 9.73
CA ARG A 47 8.64 0.76 8.56
C ARG A 47 9.45 0.66 7.26
N LEU A 48 10.69 1.14 7.27
CA LEU A 48 11.60 1.02 6.13
C LEU A 48 11.91 -0.46 5.85
N GLU A 49 12.23 -1.23 6.89
CA GLU A 49 12.54 -2.66 6.78
C GLU A 49 11.39 -3.47 6.20
N ALA A 50 10.16 -3.23 6.65
CA ALA A 50 8.96 -3.84 6.09
C ALA A 50 8.77 -3.48 4.61
N HIS A 51 8.91 -2.21 4.22
CA HIS A 51 8.81 -1.78 2.82
C HIS A 51 9.85 -2.52 1.97
N MET A 52 11.12 -2.50 2.36
CA MET A 52 12.20 -3.18 1.62
C MET A 52 11.96 -4.67 1.48
N THR A 53 11.53 -5.34 2.56
CA THR A 53 11.26 -6.78 2.58
C THR A 53 10.18 -7.13 1.56
N LEU A 54 9.09 -6.36 1.50
CA LEU A 54 8.01 -6.57 0.54
C LEU A 54 8.45 -6.27 -0.91
N ARG A 55 9.27 -5.25 -1.13
CA ARG A 55 9.82 -4.95 -2.47
C ARG A 55 10.77 -6.04 -2.96
N LYS A 56 11.71 -6.46 -2.11
CA LYS A 56 12.62 -7.58 -2.37
C LYS A 56 11.83 -8.84 -2.71
N TYR A 57 10.82 -9.16 -1.91
CA TYR A 57 9.97 -10.32 -2.13
C TYR A 57 9.22 -10.23 -3.48
N SER A 58 8.59 -9.09 -3.77
CA SER A 58 7.82 -8.88 -4.99
C SER A 58 8.68 -8.95 -6.26
N GLN A 59 9.93 -8.46 -6.19
CA GLN A 59 10.83 -8.43 -7.34
C GLN A 59 11.74 -9.65 -7.43
N LYS A 60 11.62 -10.59 -6.47
CA LYS A 60 12.48 -11.78 -6.37
C LYS A 60 13.98 -11.42 -6.35
N ALA A 61 14.31 -10.29 -5.74
CA ALA A 61 15.68 -9.80 -5.64
C ALA A 61 16.46 -10.52 -4.52
N ASP A 62 17.77 -10.59 -4.68
CA ASP A 62 18.68 -11.25 -3.73
C ASP A 62 18.92 -10.41 -2.48
N GLN A 63 18.94 -9.09 -2.65
CA GLN A 63 19.16 -8.12 -1.58
C GLN A 63 18.43 -6.80 -1.82
N TRP A 64 18.20 -6.02 -0.76
CA TRP A 64 17.60 -4.70 -0.88
C TRP A 64 18.24 -3.72 0.09
N PHE A 65 18.36 -2.47 -0.33
CA PHE A 65 18.94 -1.39 0.47
C PHE A 65 17.89 -0.33 0.78
N GLY A 66 18.04 0.30 1.92
CA GLY A 66 17.12 1.32 2.41
C GLY A 66 17.87 2.50 3.00
N LEU A 67 17.41 3.71 2.69
CA LEU A 67 17.87 4.93 3.33
C LEU A 67 16.69 5.68 3.93
N CYS A 68 16.86 6.19 5.15
CA CYS A 68 15.95 7.17 5.72
C CYS A 68 16.64 8.53 5.75
N LEU A 69 15.99 9.54 5.17
CA LEU A 69 16.48 10.91 5.10
C LEU A 69 15.68 11.83 6.03
N SER A 70 16.34 12.85 6.55
CA SER A 70 15.71 13.99 7.22
C SER A 70 15.01 14.85 6.17
N PRO A 71 13.68 15.08 6.24
CA PRO A 71 13.01 15.95 5.29
C PRO A 71 13.48 17.42 5.36
N ALA A 72 14.01 17.85 6.51
CA ALA A 72 14.46 19.24 6.70
C ALA A 72 15.80 19.53 6.02
N THR A 73 16.73 18.56 6.05
CA THR A 73 18.13 18.79 5.63
C THR A 73 18.58 17.89 4.49
N GLY A 74 17.82 16.86 4.13
CA GLY A 74 18.26 15.81 3.22
C GLY A 74 19.31 14.87 3.81
N ALA A 75 19.78 15.11 5.05
CA ALA A 75 20.80 14.30 5.69
C ALA A 75 20.33 12.86 5.90
N ILE A 76 21.23 11.89 5.71
CA ILE A 76 20.96 10.49 6.01
C ILE A 76 20.81 10.34 7.52
N ARG A 77 19.66 9.82 7.96
CA ARG A 77 19.38 9.48 9.36
C ARG A 77 19.88 8.09 9.70
N PHE A 78 19.65 7.12 8.80
CA PHE A 78 20.14 5.75 8.90
C PHE A 78 19.98 5.02 7.56
N GLY A 79 20.70 3.91 7.41
CA GLY A 79 20.56 2.97 6.31
C GLY A 79 20.35 1.54 6.81
N LYS A 80 19.75 0.71 5.95
CA LYS A 80 19.50 -0.71 6.21
C LYS A 80 19.74 -1.55 4.96
N LYS A 81 20.01 -2.84 5.18
CA LYS A 81 20.11 -3.86 4.16
C LYS A 81 19.29 -5.06 4.59
N VAL A 82 18.50 -5.64 3.69
CA VAL A 82 17.78 -6.90 3.89
C VAL A 82 18.28 -7.94 2.90
N VAL A 83 18.66 -9.10 3.41
CA VAL A 83 19.12 -10.26 2.63
C VAL A 83 18.50 -11.51 3.24
N PHE A 84 17.85 -12.30 2.39
CA PHE A 84 17.31 -13.61 2.75
C PHE A 84 17.06 -14.39 1.46
N PRO A 85 17.20 -15.73 1.47
CA PRO A 85 16.88 -16.54 0.31
C PRO A 85 15.40 -16.37 -0.04
N TRP A 86 15.10 -16.10 -1.31
CA TRP A 86 13.72 -16.00 -1.75
C TRP A 86 13.08 -17.39 -1.75
N LYS A 87 11.98 -17.52 -1.01
CA LYS A 87 11.10 -18.69 -1.04
C LYS A 87 9.68 -18.18 -1.11
N PHE A 88 8.85 -18.82 -1.93
CA PHE A 88 7.43 -18.47 -1.98
C PHE A 88 6.77 -18.67 -0.60
N ASP A 89 6.06 -17.64 -0.17
CA ASP A 89 5.26 -17.60 1.04
C ASP A 89 3.94 -16.88 0.73
N GLY A 90 2.81 -17.55 0.99
CA GLY A 90 1.48 -17.04 0.62
C GLY A 90 1.13 -15.73 1.33
N LYS A 91 1.52 -15.56 2.60
CA LYS A 91 1.28 -14.36 3.39
C LYS A 91 2.13 -13.20 2.88
N MET A 92 3.41 -13.45 2.61
CA MET A 92 4.31 -12.47 2.00
C MET A 92 3.83 -12.02 0.63
N ASN A 93 3.33 -12.94 -0.19
CA ASN A 93 2.76 -12.63 -1.50
C ASN A 93 1.53 -11.72 -1.38
N GLN A 94 0.64 -11.99 -0.42
CA GLN A 94 -0.53 -11.15 -0.16
C GLN A 94 -0.12 -9.74 0.30
N MET A 95 0.81 -9.65 1.26
CA MET A 95 1.30 -8.36 1.77
C MET A 95 2.01 -7.55 0.68
N ALA A 96 2.86 -8.19 -0.13
CA ALA A 96 3.57 -7.54 -1.23
C ALA A 96 2.58 -6.97 -2.28
N ASN A 97 1.51 -7.71 -2.57
CA ASN A 97 0.44 -7.27 -3.47
C ASN A 97 -0.39 -6.09 -2.94
N GLN A 98 -0.31 -5.78 -1.65
CA GLN A 98 -0.97 -4.63 -1.02
C GLN A 98 -0.07 -3.39 -0.94
N LEU A 99 1.24 -3.54 -1.17
CA LEU A 99 2.18 -2.43 -1.07
C LEU A 99 1.82 -1.29 -2.05
N GLY A 100 1.75 -0.07 -1.53
CA GLY A 100 1.42 1.13 -2.32
C GLY A 100 -0.07 1.31 -2.65
N LYS A 101 -0.93 0.38 -2.22
CA LYS A 101 -2.38 0.58 -2.26
C LYS A 101 -2.80 1.32 -0.99
N SER A 102 -3.51 2.44 -1.13
CA SER A 102 -4.24 3.00 0.00
C SER A 102 -5.17 1.91 0.56
N PRO A 103 -5.33 1.80 1.89
CA PRO A 103 -6.40 0.97 2.42
C PRO A 103 -7.67 1.41 1.72
N LYS A 104 -8.33 0.50 0.99
CA LYS A 104 -9.68 0.77 0.53
C LYS A 104 -10.44 1.06 1.81
N SER A 105 -10.83 2.32 2.02
CA SER A 105 -11.90 2.59 2.97
C SER A 105 -13.00 1.64 2.51
N GLU A 106 -13.30 0.62 3.32
CA GLU A 106 -14.55 -0.09 3.16
C GLU A 106 -15.60 1.00 3.34
N SER A 107 -16.01 1.62 2.24
CA SER A 107 -17.31 2.26 2.19
C SER A 107 -18.22 1.16 2.70
N THR A 108 -18.81 1.36 3.87
CA THR A 108 -19.84 0.51 4.42
C THR A 108 -20.93 0.43 3.37
N ALA A 109 -20.78 -0.51 2.43
CA ALA A 109 -21.84 -0.93 1.56
C ALA A 109 -22.93 -1.35 2.53
N ARG A 110 -24.03 -0.59 2.55
CA ARG A 110 -25.14 -0.75 3.49
C ARG A 110 -25.37 -2.25 3.66
N GLN A 111 -25.09 -2.78 4.85
CA GLN A 111 -25.32 -4.19 5.20
C GLN A 111 -26.82 -4.43 5.38
N GLY A 112 -27.64 -4.00 4.42
CA GLY A 112 -28.96 -4.58 4.24
C GLY A 112 -28.78 -5.90 3.48
N PRO A 113 -29.48 -6.98 3.87
CA PRO A 113 -29.50 -8.19 3.04
C PRO A 113 -29.87 -7.79 1.61
N LYS A 114 -29.00 -8.11 0.64
CA LYS A 114 -29.30 -7.89 -0.77
C LYS A 114 -30.53 -8.71 -1.10
N LEU A 115 -31.69 -8.07 -1.19
CA LEU A 115 -32.94 -8.73 -1.50
C LEU A 115 -32.80 -9.41 -2.86
N GLY A 116 -32.87 -10.74 -2.87
CA GLY A 116 -32.73 -11.53 -4.07
C GLY A 116 -33.85 -11.21 -5.05
N ARG A 117 -33.55 -11.26 -6.35
CA ARG A 117 -34.51 -10.98 -7.43
C ARG A 117 -35.85 -11.73 -7.28
N ASN A 118 -35.84 -12.92 -6.67
CA ASN A 118 -37.03 -13.76 -6.47
C ASN A 118 -37.66 -13.67 -5.06
N ASP A 119 -37.06 -12.97 -4.11
CA ASP A 119 -37.55 -12.87 -2.73
C ASP A 119 -38.83 -12.04 -2.63
N PRO A 120 -39.66 -12.23 -1.58
CA PRO A 120 -40.79 -11.34 -1.31
C PRO A 120 -40.35 -9.88 -1.23
N CYS A 121 -41.09 -8.98 -1.87
CA CYS A 121 -40.74 -7.56 -1.92
C CYS A 121 -40.86 -6.92 -0.53
N HIS A 122 -39.92 -6.04 -0.20
CA HIS A 122 -39.86 -5.31 1.09
C HIS A 122 -41.08 -4.43 1.38
N CYS A 123 -41.88 -4.06 0.37
CA CYS A 123 -43.09 -3.26 0.54
C CYS A 123 -44.30 -4.02 1.13
N GLY A 124 -44.14 -5.31 1.47
CA GLY A 124 -45.20 -6.12 2.07
C GLY A 124 -46.31 -6.58 1.10
N SER A 125 -46.13 -6.41 -0.21
CA SER A 125 -47.16 -6.77 -1.21
C SER A 125 -47.31 -8.28 -1.46
N GLY A 126 -46.42 -9.11 -0.92
CA GLY A 126 -46.35 -10.55 -1.20
C GLY A 126 -45.83 -10.91 -2.60
N LYS A 127 -45.57 -9.93 -3.48
CA LYS A 127 -45.02 -10.15 -4.83
C LYS A 127 -43.50 -10.39 -4.77
N LYS A 128 -42.96 -11.15 -5.72
CA LYS A 128 -41.49 -11.28 -5.89
C LYS A 128 -40.87 -9.92 -6.21
N TYR A 129 -39.69 -9.63 -5.66
CA TYR A 129 -39.00 -8.35 -5.79
C TYR A 129 -38.85 -7.90 -7.24
N LYS A 130 -38.49 -8.82 -8.15
CA LYS A 130 -38.40 -8.55 -9.60
C LYS A 130 -39.67 -8.11 -10.29
N LYS A 131 -40.83 -8.42 -9.71
CA LYS A 131 -42.14 -8.04 -10.23
C LYS A 131 -42.74 -6.86 -9.48
N CYS A 132 -41.96 -6.23 -8.60
CA CYS A 132 -42.39 -5.13 -7.77
C CYS A 132 -41.33 -4.02 -7.85
N HIS A 133 -40.54 -3.80 -6.80
CA HIS A 133 -39.67 -2.64 -6.69
C HIS A 133 -38.28 -2.78 -7.33
N LEU A 134 -37.89 -3.95 -7.86
CA LEU A 134 -36.54 -4.13 -8.44
C LEU A 134 -36.18 -3.09 -9.51
N ALA A 135 -37.13 -2.71 -10.37
CA ALA A 135 -36.87 -1.71 -11.41
C ALA A 135 -36.77 -0.28 -10.85
N ALA A 136 -37.50 0.01 -9.77
CA ALA A 136 -37.51 1.32 -9.12
C ALA A 136 -36.29 1.53 -8.20
N ASP A 137 -35.79 0.46 -7.59
CA ASP A 137 -34.67 0.48 -6.64
C ASP A 137 -33.29 0.46 -7.33
N GLY A 138 -33.23 0.57 -8.67
CA GLY A 138 -32.00 0.73 -9.44
C GLY A 138 -31.14 -0.54 -9.53
N GLY A 139 -31.69 -1.58 -10.16
CA GLY A 139 -31.10 -2.92 -10.30
C GLY A 139 -29.63 -3.00 -10.68
#